data_AF-A0A7X2L932-F1
#
_entry.id   AF-A0A7X2L932-F1
#
_cell.length_a   1.000
_cell.length_b   1.000
_cell.length_c   1.000
_cell.angle_alpha   90.00
_cell.angle_beta   90.00
_cell.angle_gamma   90.00
#
_symmetry.space_group_name_H-M   'P 1'
#
loop_
_entity.id
_entity.type
_entity.pdbx_description
1 polymer ?
#
loop_
_entity_poly.entity_id
_entity_poly.type
_entity_poly.pdbx_seq_one_letter_code
_entity_poly.pdbx_strand_id
1 'polypeptide(L)'
;MRSVVGSPRCALPRLSTIASLAGKRAMLIVTTGGWESHYRPRGINGPIDEILFPIQHGFLYYPAFDVVPPFVSYRTGRMDEARFARITQALAERLDTLFTTAPIPFRRQNAGDCDIPALTLRDGIAPGKSGFATHLA
;
A
#
# COMPACT_ATOMS: atom_id res chain seq x y z
N MET A 1 26.49 -35.08 -11.06
CA MET A 1 25.29 -35.22 -11.90
C MET A 1 24.08 -35.49 -11.01
N ARG A 2 23.36 -34.45 -10.59
CA ARG A 2 22.01 -34.54 -10.03
C ARG A 2 21.24 -33.31 -10.51
N SER A 3 20.32 -33.58 -11.44
CA SER A 3 19.32 -32.66 -11.94
C SER A 3 18.34 -32.35 -10.82
N VAL A 4 18.10 -31.08 -10.54
CA VAL A 4 16.92 -30.63 -9.79
C VAL A 4 16.02 -29.89 -10.77
N VAL A 5 15.05 -30.67 -11.23
CA VAL A 5 13.68 -30.36 -11.65
C VAL A 5 13.24 -28.90 -11.43
N GLY A 6 12.62 -28.35 -12.48
CA GLY A 6 12.31 -26.94 -12.67
C GLY A 6 11.43 -26.29 -11.62
N SER A 7 11.71 -25.00 -11.39
CA SER A 7 10.80 -24.09 -10.71
C SER A 7 9.74 -23.60 -11.71
N PRO A 8 8.44 -23.76 -11.43
CA PRO A 8 7.39 -23.40 -12.36
C PRO A 8 7.02 -21.91 -12.24
N ARG A 9 6.78 -21.31 -13.40
CA ARG A 9 6.03 -20.06 -13.66
C ARG A 9 6.80 -18.75 -13.47
N CYS A 10 7.34 -18.32 -14.61
CA CYS A 10 7.48 -16.92 -14.99
C CYS A 10 6.32 -16.08 -14.42
N ALA A 11 6.62 -15.19 -13.48
CA ALA A 11 5.66 -14.26 -12.92
C ALA A 11 5.22 -13.29 -14.02
N LEU A 12 3.99 -13.43 -14.49
CA LEU A 12 3.40 -12.45 -15.39
C LEU A 12 3.46 -11.07 -14.70
N PRO A 13 3.85 -10.02 -15.43
CA PRO A 13 4.10 -8.71 -14.84
C PRO A 13 2.78 -8.14 -14.31
N ARG A 14 2.79 -7.69 -13.04
CA ARG A 14 1.60 -7.26 -12.28
C ARG A 14 0.90 -6.05 -12.91
N LEU A 15 1.67 -5.24 -13.64
CA LEU A 15 1.32 -4.13 -14.53
C LEU A 15 2.25 -4.25 -15.76
N SER A 16 2.12 -3.43 -16.81
CA SER A 16 2.87 -3.52 -18.08
C SER A 16 4.38 -3.83 -17.96
N THR A 17 5.02 -4.24 -19.06
CA THR A 17 6.37 -4.82 -19.26
C THR A 17 7.58 -4.13 -18.59
N ILE A 18 7.40 -3.12 -17.74
CA ILE A 18 8.40 -2.36 -17.00
C ILE A 18 8.18 -2.55 -15.48
N ALA A 19 8.30 -3.77 -14.97
CA ALA A 19 8.23 -4.06 -13.54
C ALA A 19 9.62 -3.99 -12.89
N SER A 20 10.16 -2.77 -12.72
CA SER A 20 11.56 -2.58 -12.28
C SER A 20 11.80 -2.80 -10.78
N LEU A 21 10.75 -2.83 -9.94
CA LEU A 21 10.87 -2.87 -8.48
C LEU A 21 10.17 -4.09 -7.84
N ALA A 22 9.80 -5.08 -8.66
CA ALA A 22 9.24 -6.34 -8.18
C ALA A 22 10.15 -7.03 -7.15
N GLY A 23 9.55 -7.53 -6.06
CA GLY A 23 10.26 -8.17 -4.95
C GLY A 23 10.90 -7.21 -3.95
N LYS A 24 10.81 -5.90 -4.17
CA LYS A 24 11.20 -4.88 -3.18
C LYS A 24 9.97 -4.45 -2.38
N ARG A 25 10.18 -4.02 -1.14
CA ARG A 25 9.13 -3.48 -0.26
C ARG A 25 9.26 -1.97 -0.11
N ALA A 26 8.12 -1.30 0.09
CA ALA A 26 8.08 0.14 0.34
C ALA A 26 7.11 0.46 1.49
N MET A 27 7.51 1.38 2.38
CA MET A 27 6.68 1.92 3.46
C MET A 27 6.76 3.44 3.44
N LEU A 28 5.62 4.12 3.58
CA LEU A 28 5.61 5.56 3.83
C LEU A 28 5.71 5.83 5.34
N ILE A 29 6.54 6.80 5.72
CA ILE A 29 6.61 7.35 7.07
C ILE A 29 6.15 8.80 6.96
N VAL A 30 5.00 9.13 7.58
CA VAL A 30 4.30 10.39 7.38
C VAL A 30 4.06 11.07 8.72
N THR A 31 4.32 12.37 8.79
CA THR A 31 3.97 13.21 9.95
C THR A 31 2.91 14.21 9.55
N THR A 32 1.89 14.40 10.39
CA THR A 32 0.82 15.38 10.15
C THR A 32 0.59 16.25 11.39
N GLY A 33 0.25 17.52 11.16
CA GLY A 33 -0.13 18.44 12.22
C GLY A 33 -1.55 18.21 12.75
N GLY A 34 -2.45 17.68 11.91
CA GLY A 34 -3.85 17.41 12.26
C GLY A 34 -4.02 16.27 13.26
N TRP A 35 -5.22 16.16 13.83
CA TRP A 35 -5.56 15.05 14.72
C TRP A 35 -5.94 13.83 13.89
N GLU A 36 -5.73 12.63 14.43
CA GLU A 36 -6.14 11.39 13.75
C GLU A 36 -7.63 11.42 13.36
N SER A 37 -8.49 11.97 14.22
CA SER A 37 -9.93 12.13 13.94
C SER A 37 -10.23 12.97 12.70
N HIS A 38 -9.35 13.90 12.33
CA HIS A 38 -9.51 14.73 11.12
C HIS A 38 -9.34 13.90 9.84
N TYR A 39 -8.67 12.75 9.94
CA TYR A 39 -8.35 11.86 8.82
C TYR A 39 -9.11 10.52 8.88
N ARG A 40 -10.18 10.44 9.67
CA ARG A 40 -11.09 9.29 9.71
C ARG A 40 -12.10 9.35 8.55
N PRO A 41 -12.91 8.29 8.31
CA PRO A 41 -13.91 8.28 7.22
C PRO A 41 -14.86 9.47 7.12
N ARG A 42 -15.10 10.17 8.24
CA ARG A 42 -15.93 11.39 8.31
C ARG A 42 -15.15 12.62 8.79
N GLY A 43 -13.83 12.54 8.81
CA GLY A 43 -12.95 13.63 9.18
C GLY A 43 -12.87 14.66 8.06
N ILE A 44 -12.73 15.94 8.41
CA ILE A 44 -12.78 17.05 7.46
C ILE A 44 -11.65 17.02 6.41
N ASN A 45 -10.53 16.39 6.72
CA ASN A 45 -9.40 16.28 5.79
C ASN A 45 -9.54 15.08 4.83
N GLY A 46 -10.54 14.21 5.05
CA GLY A 46 -10.71 12.96 4.34
C GLY A 46 -9.88 11.79 4.91
N PRO A 47 -10.21 10.54 4.56
CA PRO A 47 -9.53 9.36 5.10
C PRO A 47 -8.05 9.34 4.77
N ILE A 48 -7.17 9.03 5.74
CA ILE A 48 -5.71 9.06 5.50
C ILE A 48 -5.29 8.13 4.35
N ASP A 49 -5.90 6.96 4.22
CA ASP A 49 -5.57 5.99 3.20
C ASP A 49 -5.98 6.46 1.80
N GLU A 50 -7.05 7.26 1.67
CA GLU A 50 -7.45 7.87 0.40
C GLU A 50 -6.49 9.00 0.01
N ILE A 51 -6.00 9.79 0.97
CA ILE A 51 -4.99 10.82 0.74
C ILE A 51 -3.67 10.20 0.28
N LEU A 52 -3.29 9.07 0.86
CA LEU A 52 -2.03 8.38 0.53
C LEU A 52 -2.15 7.46 -0.69
N PHE A 53 -3.36 7.17 -1.18
CA PHE A 53 -3.60 6.28 -2.31
C PHE A 53 -2.81 6.68 -3.58
N PRO A 54 -2.77 7.94 -4.03
CA PRO A 54 -2.00 8.30 -5.23
C PRO A 54 -0.51 7.94 -5.12
N ILE A 55 0.07 8.05 -3.92
CA ILE A 55 1.48 7.72 -3.67
C ILE A 55 1.65 6.20 -3.57
N GLN A 56 0.87 5.53 -2.72
CA GLN A 56 1.00 4.10 -2.47
C GLN A 56 0.63 3.27 -3.69
N HIS A 57 -0.49 3.57 -4.35
CA HIS A 57 -0.93 2.86 -5.55
C HIS A 57 -0.19 3.36 -6.80
N GLY A 58 -0.20 4.68 -7.04
CA GLY A 58 0.29 5.26 -8.29
C GLY A 58 1.81 5.33 -8.43
N PHE A 59 2.55 5.59 -7.34
CA PHE A 59 4.01 5.73 -7.41
C PHE A 59 4.76 4.48 -6.92
N LEU A 60 4.23 3.76 -5.94
CA LEU A 60 4.93 2.61 -5.35
C LEU A 60 4.44 1.28 -5.92
N TYR A 61 3.13 1.02 -5.88
CA TYR A 61 2.58 -0.23 -6.39
C TYR A 61 2.66 -0.32 -7.92
N TYR A 62 2.52 0.80 -8.64
CA TYR A 62 2.60 0.83 -10.10
C TYR A 62 3.91 0.21 -10.67
N PRO A 63 5.11 0.59 -10.20
CA PRO A 63 6.36 -0.07 -10.59
C PRO A 63 6.63 -1.41 -9.88
N ALA A 64 5.62 -1.99 -9.22
CA ALA A 64 5.58 -3.32 -8.60
C ALA A 64 6.27 -3.47 -7.23
N PHE A 65 6.36 -2.43 -6.39
CA PHE A 65 6.70 -2.64 -4.97
C PHE A 65 5.62 -3.47 -4.26
N ASP A 66 6.03 -4.31 -3.32
CA ASP A 66 5.17 -4.79 -2.25
C ASP A 66 5.01 -3.67 -1.20
N VAL A 67 3.98 -2.85 -1.38
CA VAL A 67 3.71 -1.69 -0.52
C VAL A 67 3.13 -2.15 0.81
N VAL A 68 3.77 -1.85 1.94
CA VAL A 68 3.25 -2.17 3.28
C VAL A 68 2.47 -0.98 3.87
N PRO A 69 1.60 -1.21 4.88
CA PRO A 69 0.84 -0.13 5.52
C PRO A 69 1.74 1.03 6.00
N PRO A 70 1.30 2.28 5.84
CA PRO A 70 2.10 3.44 6.19
C PRO A 70 2.25 3.56 7.70
N PHE A 71 3.33 4.21 8.15
CA PHE A 71 3.43 4.70 9.52
C PHE A 71 3.06 6.18 9.55
N VAL A 72 1.95 6.53 10.22
CA VAL A 72 1.47 7.90 10.29
C VAL A 72 1.49 8.41 11.73
N SER A 73 2.22 9.50 11.96
CA SER A 73 2.23 10.21 13.22
C SER A 73 1.38 11.47 13.11
N TYR A 74 0.34 11.58 13.94
CA TYR A 74 -0.58 12.72 13.97
C TYR A 74 -0.13 13.80 14.96
N ARG A 75 -0.78 14.96 15.00
CA ARG A 75 -0.56 16.04 15.99
C ARG A 75 0.92 16.39 16.24
N THR A 76 1.80 16.31 15.24
CA THR A 76 3.25 16.41 15.47
C THR A 76 3.72 17.80 15.88
N GLY A 77 2.90 18.84 15.68
CA GLY A 77 3.19 20.21 16.14
C GLY A 77 3.14 20.40 17.67
N ARG A 78 2.68 19.41 18.44
CA ARG A 78 2.81 19.39 19.91
C ARG A 78 3.36 18.03 20.33
N MET A 79 4.67 17.98 20.54
CA MET A 79 5.41 16.78 20.92
C MET A 79 6.14 17.03 22.24
N ASP A 80 5.85 16.22 23.26
CA ASP A 80 6.69 16.12 24.45
C ASP A 80 7.64 14.92 24.32
N GLU A 81 8.62 14.85 25.23
CA GLU A 81 9.64 13.79 25.23
C GLU A 81 9.03 12.39 25.35
N ALA A 82 8.04 12.21 26.22
CA ALA A 82 7.37 10.93 26.42
C ALA A 82 6.61 10.46 25.16
N ARG A 83 5.99 11.38 24.42
CA ARG A 83 5.30 11.09 23.17
C ARG A 83 6.27 10.83 22.04
N PHE A 84 7.37 11.58 21.96
CA PHE A 84 8.43 11.32 21.00
C PHE A 84 9.03 9.93 21.20
N ALA A 85 9.35 9.56 22.44
CA ALA A 85 9.85 8.23 22.77
C ALA A 85 8.88 7.11 22.33
N ARG A 86 7.58 7.26 22.61
CA ARG A 86 6.55 6.30 22.17
C ARG A 86 6.46 6.17 20.65
N ILE A 87 6.51 7.28 19.92
CA ILE A 87 6.44 7.26 18.44
C ILE A 87 7.70 6.62 17.86
N THR A 88 8.87 6.92 18.40
CA THR A 88 10.13 6.33 17.95
C THR A 88 10.16 4.83 18.22
N GLN A 89 9.67 4.38 19.37
CA GLN A 89 9.52 2.94 19.66
C GLN A 89 8.54 2.28 18.68
N ALA A 90 7.37 2.88 18.45
CA ALA A 90 6.41 2.35 17.49
C ALA A 90 6.97 2.30 16.05
N LEU A 91 7.78 3.29 15.65
CA LEU A 91 8.46 3.26 14.36
C LEU A 91 9.52 2.15 14.31
N ALA A 92 10.29 1.94 15.37
CA ALA A 92 11.26 0.85 15.44
C ALA A 92 10.57 -0.52 15.25
N GLU A 93 9.44 -0.76 15.92
CA GLU A 93 8.65 -1.98 15.77
C GLU A 93 8.16 -2.19 14.32
N ARG A 94 7.78 -1.11 13.63
CA ARG A 94 7.40 -1.15 12.21
C ARG A 94 8.57 -1.48 11.30
N LEU A 95 9.78 -1.01 11.63
CA LEU A 95 10.98 -1.30 10.86
C LEU A 95 11.44 -2.76 11.10
N ASP A 96 11.36 -3.25 12.33
CA ASP A 96 11.68 -4.64 12.68
C ASP A 96 10.76 -5.64 11.94
N THR A 97 9.51 -5.26 11.75
CA THR A 97 8.50 -6.09 11.06
C THR A 97 8.33 -5.75 9.58
N LEU A 98 9.18 -4.88 9.01
CA LEU A 98 9.03 -4.37 7.64
C LEU A 98 9.00 -5.50 6.59
N PHE A 99 9.81 -6.54 6.77
CA PHE A 99 9.95 -7.65 5.82
C PHE A 99 8.93 -8.77 6.01
N THR A 100 8.21 -8.79 7.13
CA THR A 100 7.20 -9.81 7.45
C THR A 100 5.78 -9.28 7.41
N THR A 101 5.58 -7.97 7.58
CA THR A 101 4.27 -7.31 7.50
C THR A 101 3.59 -7.62 6.16
N ALA A 102 2.30 -7.94 6.18
CA ALA A 102 1.54 -8.15 4.95
C ALA A 102 1.47 -6.86 4.12
N PRO A 103 1.76 -6.89 2.81
CA PRO A 103 1.54 -5.75 1.93
C PRO A 103 0.06 -5.38 1.83
N ILE A 104 -0.22 -4.14 1.46
CA ILE A 104 -1.56 -3.68 1.11
C ILE A 104 -2.05 -4.50 -0.11
N PRO A 105 -3.23 -5.12 -0.05
CA PRO A 105 -3.70 -6.04 -1.08
C PRO A 105 -4.29 -5.29 -2.28
N PHE A 106 -3.49 -4.45 -2.95
CA PHE A 106 -3.92 -3.80 -4.18
C PHE A 106 -4.20 -4.84 -5.27
N ARG A 107 -5.30 -4.66 -6.00
CA ARG A 107 -5.68 -5.49 -7.15
C ARG A 107 -4.62 -5.36 -8.25
N ARG A 108 -4.38 -6.45 -8.97
CA ARG A 108 -3.43 -6.45 -10.10
C ARG A 108 -4.19 -6.20 -11.39
N GLN A 109 -3.70 -5.27 -12.21
CA GLN A 109 -4.34 -4.91 -13.47
C GLN A 109 -4.47 -6.10 -14.42
N ASN A 110 -3.40 -6.88 -14.58
CA ASN A 110 -3.33 -7.98 -15.55
C ASN A 110 -3.58 -9.36 -14.93
N ALA A 111 -4.39 -9.44 -13.87
CA ALA A 111 -4.66 -10.70 -13.15
C ALA A 111 -6.13 -11.15 -13.15
N GLY A 112 -6.97 -10.54 -13.99
CA GLY A 112 -8.36 -10.97 -14.19
C GLY A 112 -9.43 -10.14 -13.47
N ASP A 113 -9.05 -9.17 -12.65
CA ASP A 113 -10.00 -8.26 -11.99
C ASP A 113 -10.44 -7.09 -12.89
N CYS A 114 -9.64 -6.76 -13.91
CA CYS A 114 -9.91 -5.68 -14.85
C CYS A 114 -10.28 -6.20 -16.24
N ASP A 115 -11.15 -5.47 -16.93
CA ASP A 115 -11.38 -5.63 -18.36
C ASP A 115 -10.28 -4.91 -19.15
N ILE A 116 -9.70 -5.62 -20.11
CA ILE A 116 -8.60 -5.12 -20.96
C ILE A 116 -9.17 -4.93 -22.37
N PRO A 117 -8.99 -3.76 -23.02
CA PRO A 117 -8.05 -2.69 -22.69
C PRO A 117 -8.65 -1.51 -21.89
N ALA A 118 -9.93 -1.58 -21.48
CA ALA A 118 -10.61 -0.47 -20.81
C ALA A 118 -9.99 -0.11 -19.44
N LEU A 119 -9.30 -1.06 -18.81
CA LEU A 119 -8.70 -0.96 -17.48
C LEU A 119 -9.71 -0.59 -16.38
N THR A 120 -10.96 -0.99 -16.56
CA THR A 120 -12.04 -0.88 -15.58
C THR A 120 -12.18 -2.19 -14.80
N LEU A 121 -12.56 -2.11 -13.52
CA LEU A 121 -12.89 -3.31 -12.74
C LEU A 121 -14.12 -3.99 -13.34
N ARG A 122 -14.11 -5.33 -13.37
CA ARG A 122 -15.26 -6.14 -13.80
C ARG A 122 -16.45 -5.94 -12.86
N ASP A 123 -17.67 -6.04 -13.40
CA ASP A 123 -18.93 -5.84 -12.66
C ASP A 123 -19.06 -6.68 -11.37
N GLY A 124 -18.49 -7.89 -11.35
CA GLY A 124 -18.49 -8.77 -10.18
C GLY A 124 -17.53 -8.35 -9.06
N ILE A 125 -16.63 -7.40 -9.32
CA ILE A 125 -15.63 -6.93 -8.36
C ILE A 125 -16.15 -5.67 -7.66
N ALA A 126 -16.28 -5.75 -6.33
CA ALA A 126 -16.76 -4.66 -5.48
C ALA A 126 -18.08 -4.01 -5.97
N PRO A 127 -19.16 -4.80 -6.21
CA PRO A 127 -20.40 -4.30 -6.79
C PRO A 127 -21.02 -3.20 -5.92
N GLY A 128 -21.52 -2.14 -6.57
CA GLY A 128 -22.13 -0.99 -5.91
C GLY A 128 -21.17 -0.08 -5.14
N LYS A 129 -19.85 -0.31 -5.24
CA LYS A 129 -18.82 0.55 -4.65
C LYS A 129 -18.08 1.32 -5.73
N SER A 130 -17.50 2.44 -5.35
CA SER A 130 -16.66 3.28 -6.22
C SER A 130 -15.52 3.91 -5.42
N GLY A 131 -14.61 4.58 -6.10
CA GLY A 131 -13.45 5.22 -5.48
C GLY A 131 -12.32 4.24 -5.13
N PHE A 132 -11.33 4.71 -4.37
CA PHE A 132 -10.07 3.99 -4.18
C PHE A 132 -10.20 2.64 -3.47
N ALA A 133 -11.21 2.48 -2.61
CA ALA A 133 -11.43 1.26 -1.85
C ALA A 133 -11.75 0.03 -2.74
N THR A 134 -12.24 0.21 -3.97
CA THR A 134 -12.53 -0.91 -4.88
C THR A 134 -11.26 -1.61 -5.37
N HIS A 135 -10.11 -0.93 -5.31
CA HIS A 135 -8.82 -1.45 -5.72
C HIS A 135 -8.12 -2.29 -4.64
N LEU A 136 -8.79 -2.59 -3.53
CA LEU A 136 -8.35 -3.54 -2.52
C LEU A 136 -9.03 -4.90 -2.75
N ALA A 137 -8.24 -5.98 -2.67
CA ALA A 137 -8.67 -7.37 -2.88
C ALA A 137 -9.23 -8.02 -1.62
#